data_AF-A0A515A7D0-F1
#
_entry.id   AF-A0A515A7D0-F1
#
_cell.length_a   1.000
_cell.length_b   1.000
_cell.length_c   1.000
_cell.angle_alpha   90.00
_cell.angle_beta   90.00
_cell.angle_gamma   90.00
#
_symmetry.space_group_name_H-M   'P 1'
#
loop_
_entity.id
_entity.type
_entity.pdbx_description
1 polymer ?
#
loop_
_entity_poly.entity_id
_entity_poly.type
_entity_poly.pdbx_seq_one_letter_code
_entity_poly.pdbx_strand_id
1 'polypeptide(L)'
;MNQSSIRLIVFLFLLIGGGITPAVAQTYTLETVPNPKQSQSSYYVSNPDHILSSATVRQIDQMLGKLEDSTTAQVAVVCLNSIGESIPKDFATALFRKWGLGYQQKNNGFLVLLVKDQHRIEMETGYGLEGILPDAICKRIQTEKMIPLAKTGDFDGAMLVGVQEIARLISEPEAAKEVYDKSKAKSYQKGKPLDDGAIIVFFFLLTPALLALRLLLFFFRNQNPIADKIEITISQSRRRLLWAFLLYVLMPVCVGCMVVQLRDDHWLHSWQILLVFYAYPGVVLWDARRRRINTFNQLFGTMTESERYVRYKAAQFNGLGNILLYPIPFWWMKKEDEKALYAIRNANRTSPEGYQLTKVPVTHRDAFLTDYQKTEQNLGTVDYDVWRNDTHDSTQTIGYENLNNTAYQRCKKCGSKAEYLVRNRVIKEATSEREGRGAHDYECKACGHHHETQYTIAIAQGSASRPSNSNSSTTYSSSGSSSGSSWGGSSSSSSSSSSWGGGSSGGGGAGSSW
;
A
#
# COMPACT_ATOMS: atom_id res chain seq x y z
N MET A 1 77.56 8.62 -4.13
CA MET A 1 76.63 8.68 -5.28
C MET A 1 76.59 10.10 -5.81
N ASN A 2 76.90 10.27 -7.09
CA ASN A 2 77.07 11.58 -7.74
C ASN A 2 75.70 12.24 -7.97
N GLN A 3 75.56 13.57 -7.84
CA GLN A 3 74.27 14.27 -7.96
C GLN A 3 73.55 13.97 -9.29
N SER A 4 74.31 13.69 -10.34
CA SER A 4 73.80 13.30 -11.67
C SER A 4 73.06 11.95 -11.64
N SER A 5 73.50 11.02 -10.80
CA SER A 5 72.88 9.69 -10.65
C SER A 5 71.56 9.77 -9.87
N ILE A 6 71.45 10.70 -8.91
CA ILE A 6 70.22 10.94 -8.16
C ILE A 6 69.17 11.61 -9.05
N ARG A 7 69.55 12.56 -9.92
CA ARG A 7 68.63 13.16 -10.89
C ARG A 7 68.12 12.14 -11.91
N LEU A 8 68.97 11.23 -12.38
CA LEU A 8 68.56 10.18 -13.32
C LEU A 8 67.59 9.19 -12.66
N ILE A 9 67.83 8.79 -11.41
CA ILE A 9 66.93 7.89 -10.66
C ILE A 9 65.60 8.58 -10.37
N VAL A 10 65.58 9.86 -10.00
CA VAL A 10 64.33 10.62 -9.78
C VAL A 10 63.54 10.81 -11.09
N PHE A 11 64.21 11.02 -12.22
CA PHE A 11 63.56 11.11 -13.53
C PHE A 11 63.01 9.75 -14.00
N LEU A 12 63.74 8.65 -13.74
CA LEU A 12 63.29 7.29 -14.05
C LEU A 12 62.11 6.87 -13.14
N PHE A 13 62.10 7.32 -11.88
CA PHE A 13 61.00 7.07 -10.94
C PHE A 13 59.74 7.87 -11.29
N LEU A 14 59.88 9.09 -11.83
CA LEU A 14 58.75 9.89 -12.33
C LEU A 14 58.16 9.36 -13.64
N LEU A 15 58.97 8.72 -14.49
CA LEU A 15 58.49 8.09 -15.74
C LEU A 15 57.80 6.74 -15.50
N ILE A 16 58.15 6.02 -14.44
CA ILE A 16 57.54 4.72 -14.09
C ILE A 16 56.34 4.90 -13.12
N GLY A 17 56.32 6.00 -12.35
CA GLY A 17 55.23 6.38 -11.43
C GLY A 17 54.07 7.15 -12.06
N GLY A 18 54.13 7.43 -13.37
CA GLY A 18 53.00 7.95 -14.16
C GLY A 18 51.93 6.87 -14.36
N GLY A 19 51.29 6.47 -13.25
CA GLY A 19 50.16 5.56 -13.27
C GLY A 19 49.09 6.09 -14.20
N ILE A 20 48.69 5.24 -15.15
CA ILE A 20 47.46 5.39 -15.91
C ILE A 20 46.34 5.33 -14.86
N THR A 21 45.94 6.50 -14.33
CA THR A 21 44.71 6.59 -13.56
C THR A 21 43.60 6.18 -14.51
N PRO A 22 42.81 5.13 -14.24
CA PRO A 22 41.62 4.89 -15.03
C PRO A 22 40.79 6.17 -14.96
N ALA A 23 40.44 6.72 -16.12
CA ALA A 23 39.52 7.83 -16.21
C ALA A 23 38.22 7.37 -15.53
N VAL A 24 38.01 7.81 -14.28
CA VAL A 24 36.74 7.58 -13.59
C VAL A 24 35.70 8.31 -14.42
N ALA A 25 34.80 7.56 -15.05
CA ALA A 25 33.73 8.14 -15.86
C ALA A 25 32.94 9.10 -14.96
N GLN A 26 32.91 10.38 -15.34
CA GLN A 26 32.21 11.40 -14.58
C GLN A 26 30.71 11.11 -14.60
N THR A 27 30.12 10.93 -13.41
CA THR A 27 28.67 10.77 -13.26
C THR A 27 28.03 12.14 -13.12
N TYR A 28 27.02 12.42 -13.94
CA TYR A 28 26.31 13.69 -13.93
C TYR A 28 25.05 13.64 -13.08
N THR A 29 24.91 14.65 -12.22
CA THR A 29 23.68 15.01 -11.50
C THR A 29 23.04 16.24 -12.13
N LEU A 30 21.79 16.55 -11.76
CA LEU A 30 21.06 17.73 -12.25
C LEU A 30 21.82 19.05 -12.04
N GLU A 31 22.68 19.15 -11.02
CA GLU A 31 23.49 20.35 -10.73
C GLU A 31 24.74 20.45 -11.61
N THR A 32 25.28 19.31 -12.05
CA THR A 32 26.56 19.25 -12.76
C THR A 32 26.44 19.26 -14.27
N VAL A 33 25.24 19.01 -14.82
CA VAL A 33 25.03 19.10 -16.28
C VAL A 33 25.11 20.57 -16.72
N PRO A 34 26.05 20.95 -17.59
CA PRO A 34 26.20 22.34 -17.99
C PRO A 34 25.03 22.78 -18.86
N ASN A 35 24.34 23.85 -18.44
CA ASN A 35 23.27 24.44 -19.23
C ASN A 35 23.87 25.31 -20.36
N PRO A 36 23.58 24.99 -21.65
CA PRO A 36 24.21 25.67 -22.78
C PRO A 36 23.82 27.16 -22.92
N LYS A 37 22.68 27.60 -22.36
CA LYS A 37 22.23 29.00 -22.40
C LYS A 37 22.66 29.84 -21.20
N GLN A 38 23.19 29.23 -20.14
CA GLN A 38 23.60 29.97 -18.94
C GLN A 38 24.87 30.82 -19.16
N SER A 39 25.68 30.50 -20.18
CA SER A 39 26.99 31.11 -20.45
C SER A 39 26.98 32.25 -21.51
N GLN A 40 25.87 32.99 -21.67
CA GLN A 40 25.72 34.07 -22.68
C GLN A 40 25.87 33.60 -24.15
N SER A 41 25.80 32.30 -24.38
CA SER A 41 26.12 31.68 -25.66
C SER A 41 24.87 31.19 -26.39
N SER A 42 24.83 31.37 -27.72
CA SER A 42 23.76 30.89 -28.62
C SER A 42 23.76 29.36 -28.81
N TYR A 43 24.20 28.61 -27.82
CA TYR A 43 24.28 27.15 -27.88
C TYR A 43 22.99 26.50 -27.36
N TYR A 44 22.69 25.32 -27.91
CA TYR A 44 21.55 24.47 -27.62
C TYR A 44 21.98 23.06 -27.21
N VAL A 45 23.24 22.70 -27.50
CA VAL A 45 23.82 21.40 -27.18
C VAL A 45 24.68 21.46 -25.91
N SER A 46 24.38 20.57 -24.96
CA SER A 46 25.24 20.24 -23.82
C SER A 46 25.97 18.93 -24.09
N ASN A 47 27.28 19.01 -24.36
CA ASN A 47 28.13 17.87 -24.70
C ASN A 47 29.47 17.93 -23.93
N PRO A 48 29.45 17.81 -22.59
CA PRO A 48 30.66 17.92 -21.76
C PRO A 48 31.65 16.77 -21.96
N ASP A 49 31.15 15.59 -22.34
CA ASP A 49 31.96 14.38 -22.53
C ASP A 49 32.53 14.22 -23.95
N HIS A 50 32.29 15.19 -24.83
CA HIS A 50 32.67 15.13 -26.24
C HIS A 50 32.17 13.85 -26.96
N ILE A 51 30.97 13.37 -26.59
CA ILE A 51 30.30 12.23 -27.25
C ILE A 51 29.99 12.57 -28.71
N LEU A 52 29.54 13.80 -28.94
CA LEU A 52 29.37 14.35 -30.28
C LEU A 52 30.63 15.08 -30.75
N SER A 53 30.94 14.99 -32.03
CA SER A 53 32.03 15.77 -32.62
C SER A 53 31.69 17.26 -32.65
N SER A 54 32.72 18.11 -32.61
CA SER A 54 32.52 19.57 -32.66
C SER A 54 31.82 20.04 -33.94
N ALA A 55 31.93 19.28 -35.03
CA ALA A 55 31.24 19.54 -36.28
C ALA A 55 29.73 19.32 -36.13
N THR A 56 29.32 18.18 -35.56
CA THR A 56 27.91 17.86 -35.28
C THR A 56 27.28 18.86 -34.32
N VAL A 57 27.99 19.22 -33.24
CA VAL A 57 27.51 20.22 -32.27
C VAL A 57 27.18 21.54 -32.98
N ARG A 58 28.09 22.05 -33.82
CA ARG A 58 27.86 23.28 -34.60
C ARG A 58 26.67 23.17 -35.56
N GLN A 59 26.50 22.01 -36.22
CA GLN A 59 25.38 21.78 -37.13
C GLN A 59 24.04 21.79 -36.38
N ILE A 60 23.98 21.12 -35.23
CA ILE A 60 22.79 21.10 -34.38
C ILE A 60 22.48 22.50 -33.84
N ASP A 61 23.48 23.22 -33.32
CA ASP A 61 23.28 24.59 -32.81
C ASP A 61 22.77 25.54 -33.90
N GLN A 62 23.32 25.48 -35.12
CA GLN A 62 22.85 26.28 -36.25
C GLN A 62 21.40 25.95 -36.64
N MET A 63 21.03 24.67 -36.59
CA MET A 63 19.68 24.22 -36.92
C MET A 63 18.67 24.67 -35.87
N LEU A 64 18.99 24.49 -34.60
CA LEU A 64 18.13 24.86 -33.48
C LEU A 64 18.00 26.38 -33.32
N GLY A 65 19.05 27.15 -33.63
CA GLY A 65 18.97 28.61 -33.71
C GLY A 65 17.95 29.08 -34.75
N LYS A 66 18.04 28.56 -35.98
CA LYS A 66 17.07 28.88 -37.04
C LYS A 66 15.64 28.46 -36.69
N LEU A 67 15.49 27.35 -35.98
CA LEU A 67 14.20 26.85 -35.55
C LEU A 67 13.56 27.76 -34.50
N GLU A 68 14.33 28.18 -33.50
CA GLU A 68 13.87 29.12 -32.47
C GLU A 68 13.48 30.47 -33.10
N ASP A 69 14.29 30.98 -34.03
CA ASP A 69 14.03 32.23 -34.76
C ASP A 69 12.74 32.20 -35.60
N SER A 70 12.40 31.04 -36.19
CA SER A 70 11.25 30.90 -37.10
C SER A 70 9.94 30.47 -36.43
N THR A 71 10.00 29.73 -35.31
CA THR A 71 8.80 29.08 -34.72
C THR A 71 8.59 29.39 -33.24
N THR A 72 9.55 30.04 -32.57
CA THR A 72 9.62 30.25 -31.12
C THR A 72 9.82 29.00 -30.26
N ALA A 73 9.93 27.80 -30.86
CA ALA A 73 10.18 26.55 -30.12
C ALA A 73 11.60 26.50 -29.54
N GLN A 74 11.73 26.05 -28.29
CA GLN A 74 13.02 25.93 -27.60
C GLN A 74 13.42 24.47 -27.49
N VAL A 75 14.45 24.07 -28.24
CA VAL A 75 14.92 22.68 -28.26
C VAL A 75 16.30 22.60 -27.61
N ALA A 76 16.51 21.61 -26.76
CA ALA A 76 17.78 21.33 -26.11
C ALA A 76 18.25 19.91 -26.39
N VAL A 77 19.56 19.76 -26.55
CA VAL A 77 20.19 18.46 -26.77
C VAL A 77 21.25 18.23 -25.71
N VAL A 78 21.20 17.08 -25.03
CA VAL A 78 22.10 16.74 -23.93
C VAL A 78 22.69 15.37 -24.20
N CYS A 79 24.01 15.25 -24.17
CA CYS A 79 24.72 13.98 -24.35
C CYS A 79 25.68 13.75 -23.19
N LEU A 80 25.44 12.69 -22.42
CA LEU A 80 26.17 12.35 -21.20
C LEU A 80 26.67 10.91 -21.24
N ASN A 81 27.86 10.68 -20.70
CA ASN A 81 28.41 9.33 -20.54
C ASN A 81 27.63 8.54 -19.49
N SER A 82 27.31 9.15 -18.34
CA SER A 82 26.59 8.50 -17.23
C SER A 82 25.80 9.47 -16.37
N ILE A 83 24.61 9.03 -15.91
CA ILE A 83 23.81 9.70 -14.88
C ILE A 83 23.72 8.87 -13.57
N GLY A 84 24.57 7.86 -13.45
CA GLY A 84 24.61 6.94 -12.30
C GLY A 84 23.41 6.01 -12.30
N GLU A 85 22.81 5.80 -11.12
CA GLU A 85 21.65 4.93 -10.94
C GLU A 85 20.30 5.62 -11.23
N SER A 86 20.32 6.86 -11.72
CA SER A 86 19.12 7.61 -12.05
C SER A 86 18.37 7.01 -13.24
N ILE A 87 17.04 7.03 -13.20
CA ILE A 87 16.19 6.63 -14.32
C ILE A 87 16.23 7.71 -15.40
N PRO A 88 16.60 7.40 -16.67
CA PRO A 88 16.78 8.41 -17.72
C PRO A 88 15.54 9.27 -17.98
N LYS A 89 14.35 8.66 -17.92
CA LYS A 89 13.09 9.38 -18.12
C LYS A 89 12.86 10.43 -17.01
N ASP A 90 12.99 10.02 -15.75
CA ASP A 90 12.82 10.92 -14.60
C ASP A 90 13.90 12.02 -14.61
N PHE A 91 15.12 11.67 -15.00
CA PHE A 91 16.22 12.62 -15.15
C PHE A 91 15.94 13.64 -16.26
N ALA A 92 15.45 13.20 -17.43
CA ALA A 92 15.08 14.08 -18.53
C ALA A 92 13.95 15.03 -18.13
N THR A 93 12.89 14.53 -17.48
CA THR A 93 11.78 15.38 -16.98
C THR A 93 12.26 16.37 -15.92
N ALA A 94 13.10 15.95 -14.98
CA ALA A 94 13.66 16.82 -13.95
C ALA A 94 14.57 17.90 -14.55
N LEU A 95 15.42 17.53 -15.52
CA LEU A 95 16.29 18.45 -16.24
C LEU A 95 15.48 19.46 -17.06
N PHE A 96 14.44 18.99 -17.76
CA PHE A 96 13.52 19.84 -18.53
C PHE A 96 12.90 20.93 -17.66
N ARG A 97 12.37 20.54 -16.49
CA ARG A 97 11.76 21.46 -15.52
C ARG A 97 12.78 22.41 -14.92
N LYS A 98 13.95 21.89 -14.52
CA LYS A 98 15.01 22.69 -13.91
C LYS A 98 15.52 23.77 -14.85
N TRP A 99 15.69 23.44 -16.13
CA TRP A 99 16.15 24.39 -17.13
C TRP A 99 15.03 25.31 -17.64
N GLY A 100 13.76 25.06 -17.27
CA GLY A 100 12.63 25.91 -17.63
C GLY A 100 12.42 25.98 -19.15
N LEU A 101 12.48 24.83 -19.82
CA LEU A 101 12.42 24.74 -21.28
C LEU A 101 11.09 25.25 -21.85
N GLY A 102 11.17 26.19 -22.78
CA GLY A 102 10.02 26.82 -23.43
C GLY A 102 9.59 28.11 -22.74
N TYR A 103 8.79 28.92 -23.46
CA TYR A 103 8.24 30.15 -22.91
C TYR A 103 7.07 29.87 -21.94
N GLN A 104 7.02 30.58 -20.82
CA GLN A 104 6.06 30.40 -19.71
C GLN A 104 4.59 30.31 -20.17
N GLN A 105 4.20 31.05 -21.22
CA GLN A 105 2.84 31.04 -21.76
C GLN A 105 2.63 30.06 -22.92
N LYS A 106 3.70 29.66 -23.62
CA LYS A 106 3.61 28.81 -24.82
C LYS A 106 3.95 27.34 -24.55
N ASN A 107 4.69 27.04 -23.47
CA ASN A 107 5.14 25.69 -23.10
C ASN A 107 5.74 24.90 -24.28
N ASN A 108 6.47 25.61 -25.15
CA ASN A 108 6.97 25.10 -26.43
C ASN A 108 8.43 24.62 -26.34
N GLY A 109 8.76 23.98 -25.21
CA GLY A 109 10.06 23.38 -24.95
C GLY A 109 10.15 21.95 -25.47
N PHE A 110 11.35 21.51 -25.85
CA PHE A 110 11.65 20.13 -26.21
C PHE A 110 13.07 19.76 -25.75
N LEU A 111 13.24 18.58 -25.17
CA LEU A 111 14.55 18.06 -24.73
C LEU A 111 14.84 16.74 -25.41
N VAL A 112 16.08 16.56 -25.89
CA VAL A 112 16.63 15.26 -26.28
C VAL A 112 17.80 14.95 -25.35
N LEU A 113 17.73 13.83 -24.64
CA LEU A 113 18.78 13.35 -23.73
C LEU A 113 19.34 12.02 -24.25
N LEU A 114 20.65 11.95 -24.42
CA LEU A 114 21.41 10.71 -24.69
C LEU A 114 22.23 10.35 -23.46
N VAL A 115 22.05 9.13 -22.96
CA VAL A 115 22.78 8.54 -21.85
C VAL A 115 23.52 7.30 -22.36
N LYS A 116 24.85 7.43 -22.52
CA LYS A 116 25.66 6.44 -23.24
C LYS A 116 25.81 5.12 -22.48
N ASP A 117 26.11 5.15 -21.19
CA ASP A 117 26.31 3.94 -20.35
C ASP A 117 25.03 3.10 -20.21
N GLN A 118 23.86 3.75 -20.18
CA GLN A 118 22.57 3.08 -20.12
C GLN A 118 22.01 2.73 -21.50
N HIS A 119 22.70 3.12 -22.59
CA HIS A 119 22.25 2.98 -23.97
C HIS A 119 20.80 3.47 -24.16
N ARG A 120 20.50 4.69 -23.69
CA ARG A 120 19.15 5.30 -23.74
C ARG A 120 19.15 6.68 -24.37
N ILE A 121 18.14 6.92 -25.22
CA ILE A 121 17.78 8.23 -25.75
C ILE A 121 16.36 8.52 -25.27
N GLU A 122 16.19 9.62 -24.56
CA GLU A 122 14.92 10.11 -24.03
C GLU A 122 14.57 11.44 -24.70
N MET A 123 13.28 11.65 -24.94
CA MET A 123 12.73 12.91 -25.43
C MET A 123 11.63 13.38 -24.51
N GLU A 124 11.64 14.67 -24.18
CA GLU A 124 10.60 15.33 -23.39
C GLU A 124 9.97 16.46 -24.21
N THR A 125 8.65 16.39 -24.40
CA THR A 125 7.88 17.39 -25.14
C THR A 125 7.12 18.27 -24.14
N GLY A 126 7.20 19.60 -24.27
CA GLY A 126 6.32 20.52 -23.55
C GLY A 126 4.92 20.54 -24.16
N TYR A 127 3.90 20.83 -23.34
CA TYR A 127 2.49 20.83 -23.76
C TYR A 127 2.19 21.62 -25.05
N GLY A 128 2.92 22.71 -25.31
CA GLY A 128 2.75 23.52 -26.51
C GLY A 128 3.15 22.83 -27.82
N LEU A 129 3.95 21.77 -27.74
CA LEU A 129 4.41 20.98 -28.88
C LEU A 129 3.76 19.60 -28.98
N GLU A 130 2.92 19.18 -28.02
CA GLU A 130 2.28 17.85 -28.03
C GLU A 130 1.39 17.60 -29.26
N GLY A 131 0.78 18.65 -29.81
CA GLY A 131 -0.01 18.55 -31.04
C GLY A 131 0.79 18.23 -32.30
N ILE A 132 2.10 18.53 -32.30
CA ILE A 132 3.02 18.33 -33.43
C ILE A 132 3.92 17.12 -33.18
N LEU A 133 4.42 16.97 -31.95
CA LEU A 133 5.35 15.95 -31.50
C LEU A 133 4.77 15.14 -30.33
N PRO A 134 3.67 14.39 -30.52
CA PRO A 134 3.17 13.46 -29.52
C PRO A 134 4.19 12.33 -29.29
N ASP A 135 4.04 11.65 -28.15
CA ASP A 135 4.89 10.53 -27.72
C ASP A 135 5.12 9.48 -28.82
N ALA A 136 4.05 9.11 -29.55
CA ALA A 136 4.12 8.15 -30.64
C ALA A 136 5.07 8.56 -31.78
N ILE A 137 5.11 9.85 -32.13
CA ILE A 137 6.01 10.37 -33.18
C ILE A 137 7.44 10.38 -32.66
N CYS A 138 7.67 10.88 -31.44
CA CYS A 138 8.99 10.88 -30.80
C CYS A 138 9.58 9.46 -30.73
N LYS A 139 8.77 8.48 -30.31
CA LYS A 139 9.17 7.08 -30.21
C LYS A 139 9.53 6.49 -31.58
N ARG A 140 8.79 6.86 -32.62
CA ARG A 140 9.07 6.42 -34.00
C ARG A 140 10.39 6.99 -34.51
N ILE A 141 10.62 8.29 -34.35
CA ILE A 141 11.87 8.94 -34.74
C ILE A 141 13.06 8.25 -34.07
N GLN A 142 12.97 8.01 -32.76
CA GLN A 142 14.01 7.30 -32.03
C GLN A 142 14.23 5.90 -32.61
N THR A 143 13.17 5.09 -32.72
CA THR A 143 13.28 3.68 -33.09
C THR A 143 13.72 3.47 -34.54
N GLU A 144 13.23 4.29 -35.47
CA GLU A 144 13.46 4.12 -36.91
C GLU A 144 14.71 4.85 -37.40
N LYS A 145 15.08 5.98 -36.79
CA LYS A 145 16.16 6.85 -37.29
C LYS A 145 17.37 6.94 -36.36
N MET A 146 17.16 7.07 -35.05
CA MET A 146 18.27 7.33 -34.11
C MET A 146 18.92 6.04 -33.60
N ILE A 147 18.12 5.11 -33.10
CA ILE A 147 18.58 3.86 -32.49
C ILE A 147 19.42 3.00 -33.44
N PRO A 148 19.09 2.84 -34.74
CA PRO A 148 19.93 2.06 -35.65
C PRO A 148 21.36 2.61 -35.78
N LEU A 149 21.53 3.94 -35.79
CA LEU A 149 22.83 4.61 -35.86
C LEU A 149 23.58 4.54 -34.51
N ALA A 150 22.85 4.73 -33.40
CA ALA A 150 23.43 4.61 -32.06
C ALA A 150 23.94 3.18 -31.77
N LYS A 151 23.27 2.14 -32.31
CA LYS A 151 23.72 0.73 -32.24
C LYS A 151 25.08 0.51 -32.90
N THR A 152 25.37 1.22 -33.99
CA THR A 152 26.64 1.12 -34.70
C THR A 152 27.72 2.02 -34.12
N GLY A 153 27.45 2.69 -32.99
CA GLY A 153 28.35 3.65 -32.36
C GLY A 153 28.38 5.03 -33.04
N ASP A 154 27.51 5.26 -34.02
CA ASP A 154 27.39 6.55 -34.72
C ASP A 154 26.43 7.47 -33.96
N PHE A 155 26.89 8.01 -32.83
CA PHE A 155 26.13 8.95 -32.01
C PHE A 155 25.94 10.31 -32.70
N ASP A 156 26.91 10.71 -33.52
CA ASP A 156 26.84 11.92 -34.33
C ASP A 156 25.67 11.86 -35.31
N GLY A 157 25.60 10.80 -36.13
CA GLY A 157 24.51 10.56 -37.04
C GLY A 157 23.17 10.39 -36.33
N ALA A 158 23.14 9.63 -35.23
CA ALA A 158 21.92 9.39 -34.45
C ALA A 158 21.28 10.70 -33.96
N MET A 159 22.07 11.58 -33.35
CA MET A 159 21.56 12.83 -32.80
C MET A 159 21.25 13.85 -33.89
N LEU A 160 22.08 13.95 -34.94
CA LEU A 160 21.85 14.87 -36.05
C LEU A 160 20.55 14.55 -36.79
N VAL A 161 20.32 13.28 -37.15
CA VAL A 161 19.09 12.86 -37.87
C VAL A 161 17.86 13.04 -36.99
N GLY A 162 17.97 12.73 -35.69
CA GLY A 162 16.87 12.95 -34.74
C GLY A 162 16.47 14.42 -34.67
N VAL A 163 17.44 15.31 -34.45
CA VAL A 163 17.19 16.76 -34.38
C VAL A 163 16.67 17.32 -35.71
N GLN A 164 17.20 16.85 -36.83
CA GLN A 164 16.74 17.28 -38.16
C GLN A 164 15.26 16.95 -38.39
N GLU A 165 14.82 15.75 -37.99
CA GLU A 165 13.41 15.37 -38.12
C GLU A 165 12.51 16.18 -37.19
N ILE A 166 12.95 16.43 -35.96
CA ILE A 166 12.24 17.27 -35.00
C ILE A 166 12.08 18.70 -35.53
N ALA A 167 13.17 19.30 -36.03
CA ALA A 167 13.16 20.64 -36.60
C ALA A 167 12.21 20.72 -37.80
N ARG A 168 12.26 19.72 -38.70
CA ARG A 168 11.34 19.63 -39.85
C ARG A 168 9.88 19.60 -39.43
N LEU A 169 9.52 18.77 -38.46
CA LEU A 169 8.13 18.63 -37.99
C LEU A 169 7.61 19.89 -37.29
N ILE A 170 8.47 20.60 -36.54
CA ILE A 170 8.11 21.86 -35.90
C ILE A 170 7.94 22.98 -36.94
N SER A 171 8.80 23.03 -37.96
CA SER A 171 8.69 24.02 -39.05
C SER A 171 7.53 23.74 -40.01
N GLU A 172 7.15 22.48 -40.21
CA GLU A 172 6.08 22.05 -41.12
C GLU A 172 5.04 21.16 -40.40
N PRO A 173 4.12 21.76 -39.61
CA PRO A 173 3.15 20.99 -38.82
C PRO A 173 2.23 20.07 -39.65
N GLU A 174 1.99 20.40 -40.92
CA GLU A 174 1.22 19.56 -41.85
C GLU A 174 1.94 18.25 -42.18
N ALA A 175 3.27 18.21 -42.14
CA ALA A 175 4.04 16.99 -42.33
C ALA A 175 3.90 16.00 -41.16
N ALA A 176 3.48 16.46 -39.98
CA ALA A 176 3.14 15.57 -38.87
C ALA A 176 1.93 14.68 -39.20
N LYS A 177 1.00 15.16 -40.05
CA LYS A 177 -0.16 14.37 -40.51
C LYS A 177 0.25 13.25 -41.49
N GLU A 178 1.24 13.49 -42.35
CA GLU A 178 1.80 12.45 -43.24
C GLU A 178 2.58 11.38 -42.47
N VAL A 179 3.31 11.77 -41.41
CA VAL A 179 3.94 10.82 -40.48
C VAL A 179 2.86 10.03 -39.71
N TYR A 180 1.68 10.61 -39.48
CA TYR A 180 0.53 9.98 -38.81
C TYR A 180 -0.40 9.19 -39.77
N ASP A 181 0.11 8.64 -40.88
CA ASP A 181 -0.68 7.71 -41.68
C ASP A 181 -0.90 6.39 -40.91
N LYS A 182 -2.13 6.17 -40.45
CA LYS A 182 -2.58 4.95 -39.76
C LYS A 182 -2.33 3.67 -40.57
N SER A 183 -2.15 3.76 -41.89
CA SER A 183 -1.98 2.60 -42.77
C SER A 183 -0.59 1.97 -42.71
N LYS A 184 0.46 2.73 -42.36
CA LYS A 184 1.86 2.26 -42.30
C LYS A 184 2.39 2.01 -40.89
N ALA A 185 1.61 2.34 -39.86
CA ALA A 185 1.91 1.91 -38.50
C ALA A 185 1.75 0.38 -38.42
N LYS A 186 2.81 -0.37 -38.76
CA LYS A 186 2.94 -1.76 -38.33
C LYS A 186 2.61 -1.77 -36.85
N SER A 187 1.55 -2.49 -36.52
CA SER A 187 1.02 -2.62 -35.18
C SER A 187 2.14 -3.10 -34.26
N TYR A 188 2.76 -2.15 -33.57
CA TYR A 188 3.50 -2.44 -32.35
C TYR A 188 2.47 -3.01 -31.39
N GLN A 189 2.41 -4.35 -31.30
CA GLN A 189 1.67 -5.04 -30.26
C GLN A 189 2.35 -4.72 -28.93
N LYS A 190 2.06 -3.54 -28.37
CA LYS A 190 1.85 -3.43 -26.93
C LYS A 190 0.79 -4.48 -26.65
N GLY A 191 1.13 -5.55 -25.93
CA GLY A 191 0.15 -6.58 -25.55
C GLY A 191 -1.10 -5.84 -25.07
N LYS A 192 -2.21 -6.01 -25.80
CA LYS A 192 -3.39 -5.16 -25.61
C LYS A 192 -3.75 -5.25 -24.12
N PRO A 193 -3.73 -4.14 -23.34
CA PRO A 193 -4.56 -4.11 -22.15
C PRO A 193 -5.98 -4.40 -22.66
N LEU A 194 -6.68 -5.32 -21.99
CA LEU A 194 -8.05 -5.65 -22.37
C LEU A 194 -8.82 -4.34 -22.55
N ASP A 195 -9.50 -4.22 -23.70
CA ASP A 195 -10.33 -3.09 -24.07
C ASP A 195 -11.10 -2.59 -22.84
N ASP A 196 -10.89 -1.34 -22.42
CA ASP A 196 -11.40 -0.83 -21.14
C ASP A 196 -12.94 -0.94 -21.07
N GLY A 197 -13.61 -0.93 -22.24
CA GLY A 197 -15.03 -1.26 -22.36
C GLY A 197 -15.37 -2.73 -22.07
N ALA A 198 -14.52 -3.67 -22.48
CA ALA A 198 -14.68 -5.10 -22.21
C ALA A 198 -14.40 -5.43 -20.74
N ILE A 199 -13.48 -4.71 -20.08
CA ILE A 199 -13.26 -4.84 -18.62
C ILE A 199 -14.48 -4.32 -17.86
N ILE A 200 -15.03 -3.17 -18.26
CA ILE A 200 -16.24 -2.60 -17.64
C ILE A 200 -17.44 -3.53 -17.86
N VAL A 201 -17.68 -4.01 -19.08
CA VAL A 201 -18.76 -4.98 -19.38
C VAL A 201 -18.54 -6.31 -18.66
N PHE A 202 -17.29 -6.78 -18.56
CA PHE A 202 -16.95 -7.98 -17.80
C PHE A 202 -17.28 -7.79 -16.32
N PHE A 203 -16.88 -6.69 -15.67
CA PHE A 203 -17.24 -6.44 -14.27
C PHE A 203 -18.75 -6.20 -14.09
N PHE A 204 -19.41 -5.53 -15.03
CA PHE A 204 -20.85 -5.26 -15.01
C PHE A 204 -21.71 -6.52 -15.21
N LEU A 205 -21.20 -7.54 -15.92
CA LEU A 205 -21.84 -8.86 -16.06
C LEU A 205 -21.41 -9.84 -14.96
N LEU A 206 -20.16 -9.78 -14.50
CA LEU A 206 -19.61 -10.66 -13.47
C LEU A 206 -20.24 -10.39 -12.11
N THR A 207 -20.48 -9.13 -11.74
CA THR A 207 -21.12 -8.80 -10.46
C THR A 207 -22.54 -9.38 -10.31
N PRO A 208 -23.48 -9.20 -11.25
CA PRO A 208 -24.79 -9.84 -11.17
C PRO A 208 -24.71 -11.36 -11.34
N ALA A 209 -23.77 -11.89 -12.13
CA ALA A 209 -23.59 -13.34 -12.27
C ALA A 209 -23.09 -14.00 -10.97
N LEU A 210 -22.13 -13.38 -10.27
CA LEU A 210 -21.68 -13.83 -8.95
C LEU A 210 -22.77 -13.67 -7.89
N LEU A 211 -23.61 -12.63 -8.01
CA LEU A 211 -24.75 -12.40 -7.14
C LEU A 211 -25.84 -13.45 -7.37
N ALA A 212 -26.13 -13.79 -8.63
CA ALA A 212 -27.03 -14.89 -9.00
C ALA A 212 -26.47 -16.25 -8.57
N LEU A 213 -25.18 -16.52 -8.77
CA LEU A 213 -24.52 -17.75 -8.30
C LEU A 213 -24.58 -17.88 -6.78
N ARG A 214 -24.41 -16.78 -6.03
CA ARG A 214 -24.52 -16.77 -4.57
C ARG A 214 -25.96 -16.95 -4.10
N LEU A 215 -26.94 -16.39 -4.81
CA LEU A 215 -28.37 -16.63 -4.57
C LEU A 215 -28.76 -18.06 -4.90
N LEU A 216 -28.19 -18.63 -5.96
CA LEU A 216 -28.40 -20.01 -6.37
C LEU A 216 -27.76 -20.96 -5.35
N LEU A 217 -26.52 -20.72 -4.91
CA LEU A 217 -25.92 -21.43 -3.77
C LEU A 217 -26.71 -21.22 -2.46
N PHE A 218 -27.42 -20.10 -2.30
CA PHE A 218 -28.33 -19.88 -1.16
C PHE A 218 -29.60 -20.73 -1.24
N PHE A 219 -30.19 -20.89 -2.43
CA PHE A 219 -31.34 -21.78 -2.66
C PHE A 219 -30.96 -23.26 -2.62
N PHE A 220 -29.76 -23.62 -3.09
CA PHE A 220 -29.25 -24.99 -3.11
C PHE A 220 -28.50 -25.41 -1.84
N ARG A 221 -28.25 -24.49 -0.88
CA ARG A 221 -27.66 -24.88 0.41
C ARG A 221 -28.73 -25.50 1.29
N ASN A 222 -28.91 -26.79 1.05
CA ASN A 222 -29.79 -27.66 1.81
C ASN A 222 -29.41 -27.65 3.30
N GLN A 223 -30.43 -27.66 4.13
CA GLN A 223 -30.40 -27.47 5.57
C GLN A 223 -29.71 -28.64 6.29
N ASN A 224 -28.43 -28.52 6.67
CA ASN A 224 -27.81 -29.42 7.65
C ASN A 224 -27.34 -28.62 8.88
N PRO A 225 -28.19 -28.45 9.90
CA PRO A 225 -28.00 -27.43 10.92
C PRO A 225 -27.09 -27.82 12.11
N ILE A 226 -26.44 -28.99 12.14
CA ILE A 226 -25.83 -29.50 13.39
C ILE A 226 -24.34 -29.84 13.28
N ALA A 227 -23.88 -30.53 12.22
CA ALA A 227 -22.49 -30.99 12.12
C ALA A 227 -21.45 -29.88 11.86
N ASP A 228 -21.90 -28.72 11.37
CA ASP A 228 -21.05 -27.60 10.96
C ASP A 228 -20.66 -26.66 12.12
N LYS A 229 -21.07 -26.91 13.37
CA LYS A 229 -21.13 -25.85 14.41
C LYS A 229 -19.88 -25.58 15.25
N ILE A 230 -18.81 -26.37 15.16
CA ILE A 230 -17.61 -26.17 16.02
C ILE A 230 -16.37 -25.75 15.20
N GLU A 231 -16.13 -26.35 14.04
CA GLU A 231 -14.95 -26.06 13.20
C GLU A 231 -15.08 -24.76 12.39
N ILE A 232 -16.32 -24.28 12.25
CA ILE A 232 -16.70 -23.08 11.49
C ILE A 232 -16.33 -21.78 12.20
N THR A 233 -16.21 -21.76 13.52
CA THR A 233 -16.02 -20.51 14.27
C THR A 233 -14.62 -19.90 14.07
N ILE A 234 -13.58 -20.74 13.92
CA ILE A 234 -12.17 -20.29 13.85
C ILE A 234 -11.72 -20.10 12.39
N SER A 235 -12.05 -21.04 11.48
CA SER A 235 -11.64 -20.99 10.06
C SER A 235 -12.40 -19.93 9.23
N GLN A 236 -13.64 -19.58 9.63
CA GLN A 236 -14.41 -18.53 8.96
C GLN A 236 -13.90 -17.12 9.28
N SER A 237 -13.21 -16.89 10.40
CA SER A 237 -12.76 -15.54 10.79
C SER A 237 -11.72 -14.97 9.81
N ARG A 238 -10.69 -15.75 9.46
CA ARG A 238 -9.61 -15.34 8.55
C ARG A 238 -10.09 -15.18 7.11
N ARG A 239 -10.90 -16.11 6.60
CA ARG A 239 -11.48 -15.98 5.26
C ARG A 239 -12.48 -14.81 5.19
N ARG A 240 -13.28 -14.56 6.24
CA ARG A 240 -14.17 -13.38 6.28
C ARG A 240 -13.41 -12.07 6.36
N LEU A 241 -12.33 -11.99 7.12
CA LEU A 241 -11.45 -10.81 7.16
C LEU A 241 -10.78 -10.56 5.80
N LEU A 242 -10.34 -11.62 5.12
CA LEU A 242 -9.79 -11.54 3.76
C LEU A 242 -10.82 -11.05 2.74
N TRP A 243 -12.03 -11.64 2.73
CA TRP A 243 -13.10 -11.21 1.85
C TRP A 243 -13.59 -9.79 2.19
N ALA A 244 -13.59 -9.40 3.47
CA ALA A 244 -13.88 -8.04 3.86
C ALA A 244 -12.78 -7.05 3.42
N PHE A 245 -11.50 -7.42 3.57
CA PHE A 245 -10.40 -6.58 3.11
C PHE A 245 -10.43 -6.40 1.58
N LEU A 246 -10.60 -7.50 0.84
CA LEU A 246 -10.68 -7.46 -0.62
C LEU A 246 -11.87 -6.62 -1.10
N LEU A 247 -13.04 -6.77 -0.48
CA LEU A 247 -14.28 -6.16 -0.96
C LEU A 247 -14.47 -4.72 -0.47
N TYR A 248 -13.91 -4.35 0.68
CA TYR A 248 -14.12 -3.03 1.30
C TYR A 248 -12.88 -2.14 1.36
N VAL A 249 -11.67 -2.68 1.16
CA VAL A 249 -10.44 -1.88 1.11
C VAL A 249 -9.87 -1.89 -0.30
N LEU A 250 -9.59 -3.08 -0.86
CA LEU A 250 -8.96 -3.17 -2.17
C LEU A 250 -9.89 -2.67 -3.28
N MET A 251 -11.14 -3.16 -3.30
CA MET A 251 -12.08 -2.85 -4.38
C MET A 251 -12.45 -1.35 -4.46
N PRO A 252 -12.76 -0.63 -3.36
CA PRO A 252 -13.01 0.81 -3.42
C PRO A 252 -11.78 1.65 -3.77
N VAL A 253 -10.57 1.22 -3.36
CA VAL A 253 -9.33 1.88 -3.77
C VAL A 253 -9.09 1.70 -5.27
N CYS A 254 -9.26 0.49 -5.79
CA CYS A 254 -9.15 0.24 -7.24
C CYS A 254 -10.19 1.04 -8.04
N VAL A 255 -11.45 1.07 -7.59
CA VAL A 255 -12.51 1.85 -8.24
C VAL A 255 -12.27 3.35 -8.10
N GLY A 256 -11.79 3.83 -6.95
CA GLY A 256 -11.43 5.23 -6.75
C GLY A 256 -10.29 5.67 -7.67
N CYS A 257 -9.23 4.85 -7.78
CA CYS A 257 -8.15 5.06 -8.74
C CYS A 257 -8.68 5.07 -10.19
N MET A 258 -9.58 4.15 -10.53
CA MET A 258 -10.22 4.08 -11.85
C MET A 258 -11.10 5.31 -12.13
N VAL A 259 -11.87 5.81 -11.15
CA VAL A 259 -12.71 7.02 -11.30
C VAL A 259 -11.84 8.28 -11.44
N VAL A 260 -10.71 8.37 -10.74
CA VAL A 260 -9.74 9.46 -10.90
C VAL A 260 -9.10 9.43 -12.29
N GLN A 261 -8.88 8.23 -12.86
CA GLN A 261 -8.35 8.04 -14.21
C GLN A 261 -9.39 8.29 -15.32
N LEU A 262 -10.69 8.18 -15.04
CA LEU A 262 -11.79 8.39 -15.99
C LEU A 262 -12.43 9.78 -15.89
N ARG A 263 -11.80 10.70 -15.15
CA ARG A 263 -12.31 12.04 -14.85
C ARG A 263 -12.09 13.03 -16.00
N ASP A 264 -12.51 12.67 -17.20
CA ASP A 264 -12.58 13.64 -18.29
C ASP A 264 -14.01 14.02 -18.69
N ASP A 265 -15.07 13.20 -18.50
CA ASP A 265 -16.37 13.59 -19.11
C ASP A 265 -17.71 13.12 -18.49
N HIS A 266 -17.81 12.44 -17.34
CA HIS A 266 -19.11 11.82 -16.97
C HIS A 266 -19.79 12.38 -15.70
N TRP A 267 -21.02 12.86 -15.90
CA TRP A 267 -22.03 13.42 -14.98
C TRP A 267 -22.45 12.50 -13.81
N LEU A 268 -21.86 11.31 -13.62
CA LEU A 268 -22.28 10.46 -12.50
C LEU A 268 -21.87 11.11 -11.17
N HIS A 269 -22.86 11.67 -10.46
CA HIS A 269 -22.61 12.30 -9.17
C HIS A 269 -21.96 11.28 -8.23
N SER A 270 -20.77 11.59 -7.73
CA SER A 270 -19.91 10.69 -6.96
C SER A 270 -20.61 10.02 -5.76
N TRP A 271 -21.71 10.59 -5.26
CA TRP A 271 -22.52 10.04 -4.17
C TRP A 271 -23.40 8.83 -4.58
N GLN A 272 -23.81 8.71 -5.85
CA GLN A 272 -24.62 7.58 -6.32
C GLN A 272 -23.80 6.29 -6.39
N ILE A 273 -22.52 6.41 -6.75
CA ILE A 273 -21.53 5.34 -6.71
C ILE A 273 -21.40 4.86 -5.25
N LEU A 274 -21.21 5.78 -4.30
CA LEU A 274 -21.16 5.44 -2.87
C LEU A 274 -22.44 4.74 -2.40
N LEU A 275 -23.63 5.17 -2.84
CA LEU A 275 -24.90 4.53 -2.45
C LEU A 275 -24.98 3.07 -2.89
N VAL A 276 -24.66 2.74 -4.13
CA VAL A 276 -24.68 1.35 -4.61
C VAL A 276 -23.61 0.51 -3.89
N PHE A 277 -22.43 1.08 -3.66
CA PHE A 277 -21.33 0.42 -2.97
C PHE A 277 -21.58 0.20 -1.48
N TYR A 278 -22.35 1.06 -0.80
CA TYR A 278 -22.67 0.88 0.62
C TYR A 278 -23.99 0.14 0.85
N ALA A 279 -24.97 0.27 -0.04
CA ALA A 279 -26.29 -0.35 0.11
C ALA A 279 -26.22 -1.88 0.01
N TYR A 280 -25.55 -2.42 -1.02
CA TYR A 280 -25.50 -3.87 -1.22
C TYR A 280 -24.77 -4.60 -0.08
N PRO A 281 -23.55 -4.20 0.33
CA PRO A 281 -22.89 -4.85 1.45
C PRO A 281 -23.62 -4.63 2.77
N GLY A 282 -24.29 -3.49 2.93
CA GLY A 282 -25.19 -3.22 4.06
C GLY A 282 -26.32 -4.25 4.18
N VAL A 283 -27.02 -4.55 3.08
CA VAL A 283 -28.09 -5.56 3.06
C VAL A 283 -27.55 -6.96 3.34
N VAL A 284 -26.40 -7.32 2.76
CA VAL A 284 -25.76 -8.63 2.99
C VAL A 284 -25.35 -8.80 4.45
N LEU A 285 -24.79 -7.76 5.08
CA LEU A 285 -24.41 -7.78 6.48
C LEU A 285 -25.63 -7.81 7.41
N TRP A 286 -26.67 -7.05 7.09
CA TRP A 286 -27.94 -7.06 7.81
C TRP A 286 -28.58 -8.45 7.79
N ASP A 287 -28.65 -9.09 6.62
CA ASP A 287 -29.20 -10.45 6.49
C ASP A 287 -28.31 -11.51 7.16
N ALA A 288 -26.98 -11.39 7.07
CA ALA A 288 -26.06 -12.27 7.80
C ALA A 288 -26.20 -12.14 9.32
N ARG A 289 -26.41 -10.91 9.83
CA ARG A 289 -26.69 -10.64 11.25
C ARG A 289 -28.05 -11.23 11.66
N ARG A 290 -29.11 -10.97 10.87
CA ARG A 290 -30.45 -11.51 11.12
C ARG A 290 -30.44 -13.04 11.21
N ARG A 291 -29.76 -13.70 10.27
CA ARG A 291 -29.59 -15.16 10.30
C ARG A 291 -28.84 -15.64 11.54
N ARG A 292 -27.75 -14.96 11.92
CA ARG A 292 -26.99 -15.29 13.13
C ARG A 292 -27.87 -15.21 14.38
N ILE A 293 -28.66 -14.15 14.52
CA ILE A 293 -29.56 -13.96 15.67
C ILE A 293 -30.63 -15.04 15.70
N ASN A 294 -31.26 -15.35 14.55
CA ASN A 294 -32.26 -16.40 14.47
C ASN A 294 -31.70 -17.78 14.82
N THR A 295 -30.52 -18.13 14.28
CA THR A 295 -29.84 -19.38 14.61
C THR A 295 -29.40 -19.43 16.07
N PHE A 296 -28.95 -18.30 16.63
CA PHE A 296 -28.60 -18.20 18.04
C PHE A 296 -29.83 -18.48 18.93
N ASN A 297 -30.97 -17.87 18.63
CA ASN A 297 -32.21 -18.09 19.37
C ASN A 297 -32.72 -19.54 19.24
N GLN A 298 -32.58 -20.16 18.06
CA GLN A 298 -32.93 -21.56 17.86
C GLN A 298 -32.04 -22.54 18.65
N LEU A 299 -30.74 -22.24 18.76
CA LEU A 299 -29.77 -23.11 19.44
C LEU A 299 -29.78 -22.96 20.95
N PHE A 300 -29.92 -21.73 21.42
CA PHE A 300 -29.70 -21.36 22.81
C PHE A 300 -30.97 -20.83 23.48
N GLY A 301 -32.13 -21.02 22.84
CA GLY A 301 -33.43 -20.59 23.35
C GLY A 301 -33.85 -21.31 24.64
N THR A 302 -33.35 -22.53 24.88
CA THR A 302 -33.64 -23.34 26.07
C THR A 302 -32.62 -23.16 27.20
N MET A 303 -31.55 -22.38 26.99
CA MET A 303 -30.52 -22.15 28.01
C MET A 303 -30.95 -21.10 29.04
N THR A 304 -30.25 -21.10 30.18
CA THR A 304 -30.40 -20.04 31.18
C THR A 304 -30.02 -18.67 30.61
N GLU A 305 -30.65 -17.59 31.09
CA GLU A 305 -30.41 -16.25 30.54
C GLU A 305 -28.96 -15.78 30.69
N SER A 306 -28.26 -16.23 31.74
CA SER A 306 -26.84 -15.92 31.96
C SER A 306 -25.94 -16.56 30.93
N GLU A 307 -26.13 -17.85 30.63
CA GLU A 307 -25.39 -18.54 29.58
C GLU A 307 -25.69 -17.97 28.21
N ARG A 308 -26.96 -17.60 27.97
CA ARG A 308 -27.38 -16.92 26.75
C ARG A 308 -26.66 -15.57 26.60
N TYR A 309 -26.57 -14.76 27.66
CA TYR A 309 -25.83 -13.50 27.64
C TYR A 309 -24.35 -13.71 27.34
N VAL A 310 -23.69 -14.62 28.06
CA VAL A 310 -22.25 -14.88 27.92
C VAL A 310 -21.91 -15.35 26.51
N ARG A 311 -22.70 -16.28 25.95
CA ARG A 311 -22.50 -16.79 24.60
C ARG A 311 -22.83 -15.73 23.53
N TYR A 312 -23.86 -14.91 23.72
CA TYR A 312 -24.18 -13.82 22.80
C TYR A 312 -23.06 -12.78 22.77
N LYS A 313 -22.53 -12.40 23.95
CA LYS A 313 -21.42 -11.45 24.09
C LYS A 313 -20.12 -11.98 23.48
N ALA A 314 -19.84 -13.28 23.59
CA ALA A 314 -18.67 -13.89 22.94
C ALA A 314 -18.84 -14.07 21.43
N ALA A 315 -20.08 -14.26 20.94
CA ALA A 315 -20.38 -14.26 19.51
C ALA A 315 -20.30 -12.86 18.87
N GLN A 316 -20.30 -11.81 19.68
CA GLN A 316 -20.06 -10.44 19.25
C GLN A 316 -18.55 -10.26 18.98
N PHE A 317 -18.20 -9.89 17.75
CA PHE A 317 -16.82 -9.62 17.35
C PHE A 317 -16.29 -8.39 18.11
N ASN A 318 -15.40 -8.57 19.09
CA ASN A 318 -14.76 -7.49 19.87
C ASN A 318 -13.42 -7.02 19.26
N GLY A 319 -13.34 -6.86 17.94
CA GLY A 319 -12.09 -6.51 17.26
C GLY A 319 -12.12 -5.17 16.53
N LEU A 320 -10.93 -4.57 16.36
CA LEU A 320 -10.59 -3.50 15.40
C LEU A 320 -11.22 -3.70 14.01
N GLY A 321 -11.52 -4.95 13.63
CA GLY A 321 -12.27 -5.29 12.42
C GLY A 321 -13.64 -4.61 12.33
N ASN A 322 -14.33 -4.35 13.45
CA ASN A 322 -15.58 -3.60 13.43
C ASN A 322 -15.40 -2.09 13.23
N ILE A 323 -14.21 -1.53 13.39
CA ILE A 323 -13.95 -0.11 13.10
C ILE A 323 -13.53 0.05 11.63
N LEU A 324 -12.78 -0.92 11.10
CA LEU A 324 -12.35 -0.93 9.69
C LEU A 324 -13.48 -1.33 8.72
N LEU A 325 -14.38 -2.25 9.12
CA LEU A 325 -15.54 -2.67 8.30
C LEU A 325 -16.76 -1.75 8.42
N TYR A 326 -16.87 -0.97 9.50
CA TYR A 326 -18.07 -0.18 9.78
C TYR A 326 -17.71 1.30 9.72
N PRO A 327 -17.72 1.90 8.52
CA PRO A 327 -17.84 3.34 8.47
C PRO A 327 -19.16 3.74 9.17
N ILE A 328 -19.21 5.01 9.55
CA ILE A 328 -20.25 5.69 10.33
C ILE A 328 -21.71 5.25 10.04
N PRO A 329 -22.15 4.86 8.81
CA PRO A 329 -23.54 4.44 8.55
C PRO A 329 -24.06 3.23 9.33
N PHE A 330 -23.18 2.37 9.87
CA PHE A 330 -23.57 1.10 10.49
C PHE A 330 -23.45 1.07 12.02
N TRP A 331 -23.17 2.22 12.65
CA TRP A 331 -23.09 2.38 14.10
C TRP A 331 -24.39 2.01 14.84
N TRP A 332 -25.55 2.20 14.21
CA TRP A 332 -26.85 1.83 14.78
C TRP A 332 -26.99 0.32 15.05
N MET A 333 -26.35 -0.55 14.26
CA MET A 333 -26.39 -1.99 14.49
C MET A 333 -25.64 -2.39 15.77
N LYS A 334 -24.53 -1.73 16.09
CA LYS A 334 -23.82 -1.90 17.36
C LYS A 334 -24.74 -1.54 18.54
N LYS A 335 -25.44 -0.41 18.43
CA LYS A 335 -26.43 0.02 19.43
C LYS A 335 -27.55 -0.99 19.63
N GLU A 336 -28.02 -1.63 18.57
CA GLU A 336 -29.04 -2.67 18.70
C GLU A 336 -28.53 -3.94 19.39
N ASP A 337 -27.31 -4.38 19.09
CA ASP A 337 -26.70 -5.52 19.79
C ASP A 337 -26.52 -5.21 21.29
N GLU A 338 -26.10 -3.98 21.64
CA GLU A 338 -26.01 -3.51 23.02
C GLU A 338 -27.39 -3.49 23.71
N LYS A 339 -28.44 -3.04 23.01
CA LYS A 339 -29.82 -3.10 23.50
C LYS A 339 -30.29 -4.52 23.75
N ALA A 340 -29.98 -5.46 22.86
CA ALA A 340 -30.34 -6.87 23.03
C ALA A 340 -29.63 -7.49 24.23
N LEU A 341 -28.33 -7.23 24.40
CA LEU A 341 -27.57 -7.65 25.59
C LEU A 341 -28.13 -7.05 26.88
N TYR A 342 -28.49 -5.76 26.86
CA TYR A 342 -29.12 -5.10 27.99
C TYR A 342 -30.48 -5.72 28.34
N ALA A 343 -31.30 -6.01 27.33
CA ALA A 343 -32.60 -6.65 27.52
C ALA A 343 -32.49 -8.06 28.10
N ILE A 344 -31.50 -8.87 27.66
CA ILE A 344 -31.26 -10.21 28.23
C ILE A 344 -30.75 -10.13 29.68
N ARG A 345 -29.87 -9.16 29.98
CA ARG A 345 -29.29 -9.01 31.33
C ARG A 345 -30.27 -8.44 32.35
N ASN A 346 -31.20 -7.59 31.92
CA ASN A 346 -32.17 -6.90 32.78
C ASN A 346 -33.62 -7.35 32.53
N ALA A 347 -33.81 -8.57 32.01
CA ALA A 347 -35.15 -9.15 31.89
C ALA A 347 -35.79 -9.24 33.28
N ASN A 348 -37.11 -9.04 33.36
CA ASN A 348 -37.84 -9.17 34.61
C ASN A 348 -37.73 -10.60 35.15
N ARG A 349 -37.51 -10.72 36.45
CA ARG A 349 -37.32 -12.02 37.11
C ARG A 349 -38.32 -12.22 38.22
N THR A 350 -38.71 -13.48 38.37
CA THR A 350 -39.52 -13.97 39.49
C THR A 350 -38.70 -14.99 40.27
N SER A 351 -38.83 -14.97 41.59
CA SER A 351 -38.25 -15.99 42.47
C SER A 351 -38.89 -17.35 42.17
N PRO A 352 -38.29 -18.46 42.62
CA PRO A 352 -38.91 -19.79 42.53
C PRO A 352 -40.31 -19.85 43.16
N GLU A 353 -40.58 -18.96 44.11
CA GLU A 353 -41.86 -18.82 44.82
C GLU A 353 -42.86 -17.90 44.11
N GLY A 354 -42.48 -17.29 42.98
CA GLY A 354 -43.34 -16.45 42.14
C GLY A 354 -43.28 -14.95 42.43
N TYR A 355 -42.48 -14.50 43.39
CA TYR A 355 -42.35 -13.08 43.73
C TYR A 355 -41.44 -12.34 42.74
N GLN A 356 -41.85 -11.15 42.32
CA GLN A 356 -41.03 -10.33 41.43
C GLN A 356 -39.76 -9.83 42.14
N LEU A 357 -38.60 -10.02 41.51
CA LEU A 357 -37.30 -9.60 42.03
C LEU A 357 -36.88 -8.27 41.40
N THR A 358 -36.25 -7.40 42.17
CA THR A 358 -35.63 -6.15 41.71
C THR A 358 -34.11 -6.30 41.69
N LYS A 359 -33.46 -5.65 40.72
CA LYS A 359 -32.00 -5.70 40.60
C LYS A 359 -31.36 -4.79 41.64
N VAL A 360 -30.46 -5.35 42.47
CA VAL A 360 -29.71 -4.58 43.45
C VAL A 360 -28.68 -3.69 42.74
N PRO A 361 -28.59 -2.39 43.07
CA PRO A 361 -27.58 -1.49 42.51
C PRO A 361 -26.15 -1.97 42.81
N VAL A 362 -25.22 -1.66 41.89
CA VAL A 362 -23.81 -2.08 41.99
C VAL A 362 -23.15 -1.65 43.31
N THR A 363 -23.54 -0.51 43.88
CA THR A 363 -22.99 0.03 45.13
C THR A 363 -23.25 -0.83 46.36
N HIS A 364 -24.38 -1.56 46.38
CA HIS A 364 -24.78 -2.38 47.53
C HIS A 364 -24.67 -3.89 47.23
N ARG A 365 -24.34 -4.25 46.00
CA ARG A 365 -24.27 -5.63 45.52
C ARG A 365 -23.29 -6.48 46.32
N ASP A 366 -22.12 -5.93 46.65
CA ASP A 366 -21.04 -6.68 47.30
C ASP A 366 -21.41 -7.18 48.70
N ALA A 367 -22.40 -6.57 49.36
CA ALA A 367 -22.92 -7.04 50.64
C ALA A 367 -23.58 -8.43 50.56
N PHE A 368 -24.05 -8.81 49.37
CA PHE A 368 -24.80 -10.06 49.13
C PHE A 368 -23.97 -11.15 48.43
N LEU A 369 -22.70 -10.86 48.13
CA LEU A 369 -21.79 -11.80 47.47
C LEU A 369 -20.94 -12.56 48.49
N THR A 370 -20.64 -13.82 48.19
CA THR A 370 -19.68 -14.60 48.98
C THR A 370 -18.26 -14.10 48.74
N ASP A 371 -17.33 -14.39 49.65
CA ASP A 371 -15.94 -13.93 49.51
C ASP A 371 -15.25 -14.51 48.25
N TYR A 372 -15.63 -15.72 47.84
CA TYR A 372 -15.18 -16.31 46.58
C TYR A 372 -15.72 -15.55 45.36
N GLN A 373 -17.00 -15.16 45.37
CA GLN A 373 -17.62 -14.39 44.28
C GLN A 373 -17.05 -12.97 44.18
N LYS A 374 -16.80 -12.32 45.32
CA LYS A 374 -16.08 -11.03 45.37
C LYS A 374 -14.69 -11.16 44.76
N THR A 375 -13.98 -12.27 45.05
CA THR A 375 -12.67 -12.54 44.47
C THR A 375 -12.76 -12.70 42.95
N GLU A 376 -13.72 -13.48 42.43
CA GLU A 376 -13.95 -13.63 40.98
C GLU A 376 -14.28 -12.30 40.29
N GLN A 377 -15.08 -11.45 40.94
CA GLN A 377 -15.43 -10.11 40.47
C GLN A 377 -14.20 -9.20 40.43
N ASN A 378 -13.37 -9.22 41.47
CA ASN A 378 -12.12 -8.46 41.54
C ASN A 378 -11.10 -8.92 40.48
N LEU A 379 -11.09 -10.21 40.13
CA LEU A 379 -10.26 -10.76 39.05
C LEU A 379 -10.86 -10.51 37.65
N GLY A 380 -12.09 -10.03 37.56
CA GLY A 380 -12.80 -9.81 36.30
C GLY A 380 -13.08 -11.11 35.53
N THR A 381 -13.15 -12.25 36.23
CA THR A 381 -13.42 -13.57 35.62
C THR A 381 -14.91 -13.85 35.53
N VAL A 382 -15.70 -13.41 36.51
CA VAL A 382 -17.16 -13.52 36.54
C VAL A 382 -17.73 -12.21 37.11
N ASP A 383 -18.70 -11.62 36.42
CA ASP A 383 -19.46 -10.45 36.89
C ASP A 383 -20.80 -10.94 37.44
N TYR A 384 -21.15 -10.59 38.68
CA TYR A 384 -22.37 -11.07 39.32
C TYR A 384 -23.46 -10.01 39.31
N ASP A 385 -24.72 -10.39 39.08
CA ASP A 385 -25.87 -9.53 39.39
C ASP A 385 -26.68 -10.17 40.51
N VAL A 386 -27.10 -9.34 41.47
CA VAL A 386 -27.95 -9.76 42.59
C VAL A 386 -29.35 -9.22 42.37
N TRP A 387 -30.33 -10.10 42.49
CA TRP A 387 -31.75 -9.81 42.37
C TRP A 387 -32.42 -10.15 43.69
N ARG A 388 -33.13 -9.20 44.29
CA ARG A 388 -33.74 -9.37 45.61
C ARG A 388 -35.17 -8.87 45.62
N ASN A 389 -35.99 -9.45 46.47
CA ASN A 389 -37.26 -8.88 46.88
C ASN A 389 -37.19 -8.56 48.38
N ASP A 390 -37.39 -7.29 48.73
CA ASP A 390 -37.25 -6.81 50.10
C ASP A 390 -38.38 -7.28 51.03
N THR A 391 -39.54 -7.67 50.50
CA THR A 391 -40.70 -8.09 51.32
C THR A 391 -40.65 -9.56 51.71
N HIS A 392 -40.04 -10.42 50.90
CA HIS A 392 -39.97 -11.87 51.12
C HIS A 392 -38.54 -12.39 51.37
N ASP A 393 -37.55 -11.51 51.46
CA ASP A 393 -36.12 -11.83 51.63
C ASP A 393 -35.55 -12.85 50.62
N SER A 394 -36.22 -13.00 49.48
CA SER A 394 -35.75 -13.90 48.42
C SER A 394 -34.62 -13.22 47.64
N THR A 395 -33.46 -13.87 47.59
CA THR A 395 -32.26 -13.36 46.92
C THR A 395 -31.77 -14.37 45.88
N GLN A 396 -31.50 -13.89 44.68
CA GLN A 396 -30.96 -14.67 43.56
C GLN A 396 -29.70 -14.00 43.00
N THR A 397 -28.59 -14.73 43.05
CA THR A 397 -27.29 -14.27 42.54
C THR A 397 -26.98 -14.97 41.21
N ILE A 398 -26.68 -14.20 40.17
CA ILE A 398 -26.43 -14.70 38.82
C ILE A 398 -25.03 -14.28 38.36
N GLY A 399 -24.19 -15.24 37.98
CA GLY A 399 -22.84 -14.98 37.45
C GLY A 399 -22.79 -14.95 35.92
N TYR A 400 -22.10 -13.97 35.37
CA TYR A 400 -21.81 -13.81 33.94
C TYR A 400 -20.30 -13.98 33.71
N GLU A 401 -19.91 -15.14 33.18
CA GLU A 401 -18.51 -15.42 32.91
C GLU A 401 -17.92 -14.55 31.79
N ASN A 402 -16.70 -14.06 32.02
CA ASN A 402 -15.91 -13.41 31.00
C ASN A 402 -15.11 -14.46 30.21
N LEU A 403 -15.57 -14.80 29.01
CA LEU A 403 -14.91 -15.77 28.13
C LEU A 403 -13.60 -15.26 27.53
N ASN A 404 -13.35 -13.95 27.53
CA ASN A 404 -12.10 -13.39 27.02
C ASN A 404 -10.94 -13.56 28.01
N ASN A 405 -11.26 -13.80 29.29
CA ASN A 405 -10.25 -13.99 30.34
C ASN A 405 -9.88 -15.49 30.42
N THR A 406 -8.85 -15.88 29.67
CA THR A 406 -8.32 -17.25 29.62
C THR A 406 -7.21 -17.51 30.64
N ALA A 407 -6.77 -16.48 31.38
CA ALA A 407 -5.70 -16.59 32.37
C ALA A 407 -6.14 -17.38 33.62
N TYR A 408 -7.45 -17.43 33.88
CA TYR A 408 -8.02 -18.10 35.04
C TYR A 408 -8.96 -19.25 34.65
N GLN A 409 -8.85 -20.36 35.37
CA GLN A 409 -9.65 -21.58 35.22
C GLN A 409 -10.48 -21.85 36.49
N ARG A 410 -11.44 -22.78 36.39
CA ARG A 410 -12.28 -23.20 37.52
C ARG A 410 -11.53 -24.15 38.43
N CYS A 411 -11.38 -23.76 39.70
CA CYS A 411 -10.73 -24.58 40.70
C CYS A 411 -11.58 -25.81 41.03
N LYS A 412 -10.95 -26.99 41.07
CA LYS A 412 -11.61 -28.26 41.41
C LYS A 412 -12.09 -28.33 42.86
N LYS A 413 -11.47 -27.57 43.78
CA LYS A 413 -11.78 -27.61 45.22
C LYS A 413 -12.94 -26.68 45.60
N CYS A 414 -12.88 -25.41 45.20
CA CYS A 414 -13.90 -24.41 45.57
C CYS A 414 -14.88 -24.06 44.45
N GLY A 415 -14.66 -24.54 43.22
CA GLY A 415 -15.54 -24.28 42.07
C GLY A 415 -15.44 -22.87 41.46
N SER A 416 -14.74 -21.94 42.12
CA SER A 416 -14.55 -20.57 41.63
C SER A 416 -13.52 -20.50 40.49
N LYS A 417 -13.76 -19.61 39.53
CA LYS A 417 -12.90 -19.30 38.38
C LYS A 417 -11.81 -18.31 38.78
N ALA A 418 -10.93 -18.76 39.69
CA ALA A 418 -9.84 -17.98 40.26
C ALA A 418 -8.51 -18.75 40.28
N GLU A 419 -8.43 -19.89 39.59
CA GLU A 419 -7.23 -20.70 39.49
C GLU A 419 -6.34 -20.23 38.34
N TYR A 420 -5.07 -19.96 38.59
CA TYR A 420 -4.13 -19.45 37.60
C TYR A 420 -2.85 -20.28 37.60
N LEU A 421 -2.14 -20.25 36.47
CA LEU A 421 -0.84 -20.89 36.33
C LEU A 421 0.21 -20.05 37.07
N VAL A 422 0.79 -20.60 38.14
CA VAL A 422 1.86 -19.94 38.91
C VAL A 422 3.19 -20.05 38.17
N ARG A 423 3.53 -21.28 37.76
CA ARG A 423 4.77 -21.55 37.03
C ARG A 423 4.64 -22.78 36.15
N ASN A 424 5.38 -22.75 35.05
CA ASN A 424 5.61 -23.90 34.20
C ASN A 424 7.07 -24.32 34.36
N ARG A 425 7.33 -25.59 34.67
CA ARG A 425 8.69 -26.12 34.83
C ARG A 425 8.89 -27.40 34.05
N VAL A 426 10.09 -27.55 33.48
CA VAL A 426 10.53 -28.80 32.89
C VAL A 426 11.09 -29.69 34.00
N ILE A 427 10.47 -30.83 34.24
CA ILE A 427 10.97 -31.84 35.20
C ILE A 427 12.11 -32.62 34.56
N LYS A 428 11.93 -33.02 33.30
CA LYS A 428 12.90 -33.77 32.51
C LYS A 428 12.92 -33.24 31.09
N GLU A 429 14.09 -32.86 30.61
CA GLU A 429 14.25 -32.38 29.25
C GLU A 429 13.98 -33.48 28.22
N ALA A 430 13.44 -33.07 27.07
CA ALA A 430 13.25 -33.96 25.93
C ALA A 430 14.59 -34.17 25.21
N THR A 431 14.84 -35.40 24.80
CA THR A 431 16.01 -35.78 23.99
C THR A 431 15.55 -36.15 22.57
N SER A 432 16.50 -36.37 21.66
CA SER A 432 16.20 -36.84 20.30
C SER A 432 15.54 -38.22 20.26
N GLU A 433 15.66 -39.00 21.34
CA GLU A 433 15.16 -40.39 21.43
C GLU A 433 14.07 -40.59 22.49
N ARG A 434 13.91 -39.66 23.43
CA ARG A 434 12.98 -39.79 24.56
C ARG A 434 12.23 -38.50 24.82
N GLU A 435 10.93 -38.63 25.03
CA GLU A 435 10.06 -37.53 25.44
C GLU A 435 10.51 -36.93 26.79
N GLY A 436 10.38 -35.62 26.90
CA GLY A 436 10.56 -34.91 28.15
C GLY A 436 9.29 -34.93 28.99
N ARG A 437 9.38 -34.46 30.22
CA ARG A 437 8.24 -34.26 31.12
C ARG A 437 8.28 -32.85 31.71
N GLY A 438 7.17 -32.15 31.63
CA GLY A 438 6.95 -30.86 32.28
C GLY A 438 5.83 -30.94 33.31
N ALA A 439 5.78 -29.94 34.18
CA ALA A 439 4.71 -29.76 35.16
C ALA A 439 4.24 -28.31 35.17
N HIS A 440 2.92 -28.15 35.18
CA HIS A 440 2.23 -26.90 35.43
C HIS A 440 1.76 -26.88 36.89
N ASP A 441 2.20 -25.86 37.64
CA ASP A 441 1.72 -25.61 38.99
C ASP A 441 0.62 -24.56 38.97
N TYR A 442 -0.54 -24.93 39.49
CA TYR A 442 -1.70 -24.06 39.59
C TYR A 442 -1.96 -23.67 41.04
N GLU A 443 -2.45 -22.45 41.22
CA GLU A 443 -2.90 -21.93 42.51
C GLU A 443 -4.24 -21.21 42.35
N CYS A 444 -5.14 -21.40 43.30
CA CYS A 444 -6.41 -20.69 43.36
C CYS A 444 -6.33 -19.47 44.28
N LYS A 445 -6.54 -18.26 43.75
CA LYS A 445 -6.57 -17.03 44.55
C LYS A 445 -7.73 -16.95 45.54
N ALA A 446 -8.79 -17.72 45.32
CA ALA A 446 -9.98 -17.70 46.16
C ALA A 446 -9.83 -18.58 47.41
N CYS A 447 -9.29 -19.80 47.28
CA CYS A 447 -9.18 -20.76 48.39
C CYS A 447 -7.75 -21.17 48.76
N GLY A 448 -6.73 -20.68 48.05
CA GLY A 448 -5.33 -21.05 48.26
C GLY A 448 -5.00 -22.50 47.90
N HIS A 449 -5.86 -23.20 47.14
CA HIS A 449 -5.58 -24.57 46.74
C HIS A 449 -4.49 -24.61 45.68
N HIS A 450 -3.48 -25.46 45.91
CA HIS A 450 -2.42 -25.74 44.95
C HIS A 450 -2.58 -27.13 44.37
N HIS A 451 -2.38 -27.26 43.06
CA HIS A 451 -2.33 -28.55 42.41
C HIS A 451 -1.35 -28.56 41.23
N GLU A 452 -0.73 -29.70 40.98
CA GLU A 452 0.22 -29.91 39.89
C GLU A 452 -0.42 -30.77 38.81
N THR A 453 -0.20 -30.41 37.54
CA THR A 453 -0.52 -31.28 36.40
C THR A 453 0.71 -31.52 35.55
N GLN A 454 0.94 -32.78 35.19
CA GLN A 454 2.09 -33.17 34.39
C GLN A 454 1.72 -33.28 32.92
N TYR A 455 2.64 -32.89 32.05
CA TYR A 455 2.50 -33.00 30.61
C TYR A 455 3.77 -33.56 29.98
N THR A 456 3.62 -34.21 28.83
CA THR A 456 4.75 -34.75 28.07
C THR A 456 5.27 -33.70 27.09
N ILE A 457 6.60 -33.59 26.98
CA ILE A 457 7.28 -32.70 26.03
C ILE A 457 7.71 -33.57 24.87
N ALA A 458 7.26 -33.22 23.66
CA ALA A 458 7.61 -33.96 22.45
C ALA A 458 9.14 -34.05 22.26
N ILE A 459 9.60 -35.14 21.63
CA ILE A 459 11.01 -35.35 21.31
C ILE A 459 11.59 -34.15 20.56
N ALA A 460 12.81 -33.75 20.91
CA ALA A 460 13.49 -32.64 20.26
C ALA A 460 13.87 -33.08 18.84
N GLN A 461 13.11 -32.64 17.83
CA GLN A 461 13.53 -32.83 16.44
C GLN A 461 14.80 -32.02 16.23
N GLY A 462 15.92 -32.72 16.02
CA GLY A 462 17.17 -32.10 15.58
C GLY A 462 16.86 -31.21 14.38
N SER A 463 17.35 -29.97 14.43
CA SER A 463 17.08 -28.94 13.44
C SER A 463 17.32 -29.47 12.03
N ALA A 464 16.26 -29.92 11.36
CA ALA A 464 16.25 -30.08 9.92
C ALA A 464 16.42 -28.67 9.37
N SER A 465 17.60 -28.43 8.82
CA SER A 465 17.97 -27.25 8.05
C SER A 465 16.84 -26.84 7.13
N ARG A 466 16.16 -25.74 7.46
CA ARG A 466 15.31 -24.99 6.53
C ARG A 466 16.21 -24.52 5.38
N PRO A 467 15.79 -24.69 4.11
CA PRO A 467 16.45 -23.99 3.01
C PRO A 467 16.33 -22.49 3.27
N SER A 468 17.46 -21.79 3.24
CA SER A 468 17.54 -20.35 3.26
C SER A 468 16.85 -19.79 2.01
N ASN A 469 15.64 -19.28 2.17
CA ASN A 469 15.07 -18.31 1.24
C ASN A 469 15.06 -16.97 1.96
N SER A 470 16.16 -16.22 1.79
CA SER A 470 16.29 -14.83 2.19
C SER A 470 15.45 -13.97 1.23
N ASN A 471 14.31 -13.46 1.71
CA ASN A 471 13.84 -12.11 1.42
C ASN A 471 12.56 -11.81 2.23
N SER A 472 12.75 -11.28 3.43
CA SER A 472 11.77 -10.43 4.11
C SER A 472 12.40 -9.79 5.36
N SER A 473 13.20 -8.74 5.15
CA SER A 473 13.55 -7.81 6.22
C SER A 473 12.42 -6.78 6.36
N THR A 474 11.40 -7.11 7.16
CA THR A 474 10.42 -6.14 7.65
C THR A 474 10.90 -5.62 8.99
N THR A 475 11.67 -4.52 8.98
CA THR A 475 12.03 -3.81 10.20
C THR A 475 10.94 -2.80 10.51
N TYR A 476 10.11 -3.10 11.50
CA TYR A 476 9.33 -2.10 12.22
C TYR A 476 10.32 -1.24 13.03
N SER A 477 10.39 0.05 12.73
CA SER A 477 10.88 1.06 13.66
C SER A 477 9.89 2.22 13.68
N SER A 478 9.26 2.36 14.83
CA SER A 478 8.47 3.49 15.28
C SER A 478 9.39 4.64 15.69
N SER A 479 9.11 5.87 15.23
CA SER A 479 9.09 7.12 16.02
C SER A 479 9.34 8.35 15.15
N GLY A 480 8.63 9.45 15.42
CA GLY A 480 9.17 10.80 15.20
C GLY A 480 8.29 11.73 14.37
N SER A 481 7.32 12.36 15.04
CA SER A 481 6.68 13.59 14.58
C SER A 481 7.67 14.76 14.63
N SER A 482 7.70 15.60 13.60
CA SER A 482 7.98 17.03 13.77
C SER A 482 7.56 17.84 12.56
N SER A 483 6.61 18.73 12.83
CA SER A 483 6.23 19.93 12.08
C SER A 483 7.39 20.91 11.91
N GLY A 484 7.41 21.62 10.78
CA GLY A 484 8.26 22.78 10.57
C GLY A 484 7.77 23.61 9.38
N SER A 485 6.91 24.59 9.64
CA SER A 485 6.58 25.68 8.75
C SER A 485 7.69 26.74 8.79
N SER A 486 8.00 27.36 7.64
CA SER A 486 8.47 28.76 7.57
C SER A 486 8.26 29.34 6.18
N TRP A 487 7.60 30.49 6.17
CA TRP A 487 7.47 31.41 5.04
C TRP A 487 8.61 32.44 5.08
N GLY A 488 8.96 33.01 3.92
CA GLY A 488 9.73 34.25 3.83
C GLY A 488 9.94 34.69 2.37
N GLY A 489 9.33 35.81 1.97
CA GLY A 489 9.66 36.59 0.75
C GLY A 489 11.06 37.23 0.84
N SER A 490 11.62 37.91 -0.14
CA SER A 490 11.04 38.84 -1.12
C SER A 490 12.03 39.08 -2.29
N SER A 491 11.49 39.68 -3.34
CA SER A 491 12.07 40.19 -4.60
C SER A 491 13.38 40.98 -4.55
N SER A 492 14.17 40.88 -5.63
CA SER A 492 14.72 42.04 -6.35
C SER A 492 15.06 41.71 -7.82
N SER A 493 14.63 42.62 -8.70
CA SER A 493 15.05 42.86 -10.09
C SER A 493 16.56 43.09 -10.20
N SER A 494 17.32 42.88 -11.28
CA SER A 494 17.08 42.95 -12.73
C SER A 494 18.38 42.54 -13.42
N SER A 495 18.32 41.75 -14.50
CA SER A 495 19.22 41.88 -15.66
C SER A 495 18.78 40.88 -16.73
N SER A 496 18.42 41.38 -17.91
CA SER A 496 18.08 40.61 -19.09
C SER A 496 19.26 39.73 -19.54
N SER A 497 19.19 38.45 -19.17
CA SER A 497 19.97 37.35 -19.73
C SER A 497 19.04 36.45 -20.54
N SER A 498 19.47 36.00 -21.72
CA SER A 498 18.76 35.07 -22.59
C SER A 498 18.70 33.65 -22.00
N SER A 499 18.04 33.50 -20.85
CA SER A 499 17.69 32.22 -20.23
C SER A 499 16.49 31.60 -20.95
N TRP A 500 16.39 30.27 -20.97
CA TRP A 500 15.17 29.61 -21.43
C TRP A 500 13.94 30.10 -20.64
N GLY A 501 12.83 30.19 -21.36
CA GLY A 501 11.72 31.11 -21.05
C GLY A 501 10.79 30.70 -19.91
N GLY A 502 11.23 29.92 -18.92
CA GLY A 502 10.49 29.66 -17.69
C GLY A 502 9.24 28.78 -17.82
N GLY A 503 9.16 27.94 -18.85
CA GLY A 503 8.10 26.93 -18.98
C GLY A 503 8.12 25.94 -17.81
N SER A 504 7.01 25.81 -17.08
CA SER A 504 6.92 24.95 -15.87
C SER A 504 6.35 23.54 -16.15
N SER A 505 5.94 23.28 -17.40
CA SER A 505 5.05 22.16 -17.71
C SER A 505 5.73 21.19 -18.68
N GLY A 506 6.28 20.10 -18.12
CA GLY A 506 6.72 18.94 -18.91
C GLY A 506 5.51 18.11 -19.32
N GLY A 507 5.30 17.95 -20.62
CA GLY A 507 4.29 17.06 -21.20
C GLY A 507 4.83 15.65 -21.40
N GLY A 508 4.03 14.79 -22.06
CA GLY A 508 4.43 13.42 -22.38
C GLY A 508 5.63 13.37 -23.33
N GLY A 509 6.41 12.28 -23.30
CA GLY A 509 7.58 12.11 -24.17
C GLY A 509 8.09 10.67 -24.20
N ALA A 510 8.92 10.34 -25.19
CA ALA A 510 9.30 8.96 -25.52
C ALA A 510 10.73 8.60 -25.11
N GLY A 511 10.94 7.33 -24.76
CA GLY A 511 12.26 6.77 -24.46
C GLY A 511 12.58 5.53 -25.26
N SER A 512 13.81 5.39 -25.76
CA SER A 512 14.28 4.24 -26.53
C SER A 512 15.67 3.77 -26.15
N SER A 513 15.88 2.47 -26.29
CA SER A 513 17.12 1.78 -25.97
C SER A 513 17.82 1.23 -27.20
N TRP A 514 19.15 1.24 -27.20
CA TRP A 514 19.93 0.48 -28.19
C TRP A 514 20.69 -0.68 -27.58
#